data_AF-A0A1G1TBH3-F1
#
_entry.id   AF-A0A1G1TBH3-F1
#
_cell.length_a   1.000
_cell.length_b   1.000
_cell.length_c   1.000
_cell.angle_alpha   90.00
_cell.angle_beta   90.00
_cell.angle_gamma   90.00
#
_symmetry.space_group_name_H-M   'P 1'
#
loop_
_entity.id
_entity.type
_entity.pdbx_description
1 polymer ?
#
loop_
_entity_poly.entity_id
_entity_poly.type
_entity_poly.pdbx_seq_one_letter_code
_entity_poly.pdbx_strand_id
1 'polypeptide(L)'
;MSISTHFGDAQQWAQTHFGAVGLGDVRRNRRVCTLAAGWAREPGASIPRLSQGQAYASKAAYTLLGHPQATPPRMRCKRRTAST
;
A
#
# COMPACT_ATOMS: atom_id res chain seq x y z
N MET A 1 -28.29 9.21 11.04
CA MET A 1 -27.03 9.56 10.35
C MET A 1 -26.25 8.29 10.13
N SER A 2 -26.33 7.68 8.94
CA SER A 2 -25.54 6.48 8.60
C SER A 2 -24.17 6.91 8.10
N ILE A 3 -23.14 6.64 8.90
CA ILE A 3 -21.74 6.79 8.47
C ILE A 3 -21.50 5.64 7.49
N SER A 4 -21.32 5.95 6.21
CA SER A 4 -21.08 4.97 5.15
C SER A 4 -19.88 4.09 5.50
N THR A 5 -20.11 2.85 5.93
CA THR A 5 -19.04 1.88 6.23
C THR A 5 -18.39 1.32 4.97
N HIS A 6 -18.88 1.68 3.78
CA HIS A 6 -18.15 1.50 2.53
C HIS A 6 -17.07 2.57 2.41
N PHE A 7 -16.03 2.45 3.23
CA PHE A 7 -14.73 3.02 2.90
C PHE A 7 -14.38 2.47 1.51
N GLY A 8 -14.53 3.33 0.49
CA GLY A 8 -14.52 2.97 -0.92
C GLY A 8 -13.37 2.02 -1.24
N ASP A 9 -13.67 1.00 -2.03
CA ASP A 9 -12.80 -0.12 -2.38
C ASP A 9 -11.32 0.10 -2.01
N ALA A 10 -10.85 -0.61 -0.98
CA ALA A 10 -9.48 -0.51 -0.49
C ALA A 10 -8.44 -0.67 -1.61
N GLN A 11 -8.78 -1.43 -2.66
CA GLN A 11 -7.95 -1.55 -3.85
C GLN A 11 -7.92 -0.27 -4.68
N GLN A 12 -9.05 0.38 -4.88
CA GLN A 12 -9.15 1.67 -5.55
C GLN A 12 -8.47 2.79 -4.77
N TRP A 13 -8.60 2.81 -3.44
CA TRP A 13 -7.82 3.70 -2.57
C TRP A 13 -6.33 3.47 -2.77
N ALA A 14 -5.87 2.22 -2.67
CA ALA A 14 -4.46 1.89 -2.82
C ALA A 14 -3.93 2.24 -4.22
N GLN A 15 -4.71 2.00 -5.27
CA GLN A 15 -4.35 2.37 -6.64
C GLN A 15 -4.25 3.89 -6.83
N THR A 16 -5.15 4.66 -6.20
CA THR A 16 -5.14 6.13 -6.27
C THR A 16 -3.90 6.72 -5.60
N HIS A 17 -3.46 6.14 -4.47
CA HIS A 17 -2.33 6.67 -3.70
C HIS A 17 -0.98 6.11 -4.15
N PHE A 18 -0.91 4.85 -4.57
CA PHE A 18 0.34 4.13 -4.83
C PHE A 18 0.50 3.64 -6.28
N GLY A 19 -0.58 3.67 -7.08
CA GLY A 19 -0.57 3.16 -8.45
C GLY A 19 0.36 3.92 -9.40
N ALA A 20 0.56 5.22 -9.15
CA ALA A 20 1.42 6.10 -9.93
C ALA A 20 2.85 6.26 -9.36
N VAL A 21 3.21 5.56 -8.29
CA VAL A 21 4.54 5.72 -7.66
C VAL A 21 5.61 5.17 -8.61
N GLY A 22 6.61 5.98 -8.95
CA GLY A 22 7.71 5.58 -9.82
C GLY A 22 8.74 4.67 -9.12
N LEU A 23 8.37 3.43 -8.79
CA LEU A 23 9.29 2.43 -8.21
C LEU A 23 10.17 1.72 -9.27
N GLY A 24 10.15 2.19 -10.51
CA GLY A 24 10.93 1.65 -11.63
C GLY A 24 10.44 0.31 -12.19
N ASP A 25 9.47 -0.36 -11.54
CA ASP A 25 8.89 -1.63 -11.98
C ASP A 25 7.39 -1.68 -11.64
N VAL A 26 6.55 -1.91 -12.67
CA VAL A 26 5.09 -2.03 -12.55
C VAL A 26 4.68 -3.14 -11.57
N ARG A 27 5.46 -4.22 -11.47
CA ARG A 27 5.21 -5.34 -10.54
C ARG A 27 5.35 -4.90 -9.09
N ARG A 28 6.30 -4.00 -8.80
CA ARG A 28 6.48 -3.41 -7.47
C ARG A 28 5.33 -2.50 -7.11
N ASN A 29 4.84 -1.68 -8.04
CA ASN A 29 3.67 -0.83 -7.84
C ASN A 29 2.42 -1.66 -7.50
N ARG A 30 2.15 -2.72 -8.26
CA ARG A 30 1.01 -3.63 -7.98
C ARG A 30 1.10 -4.26 -6.60
N ARG A 31 2.32 -4.63 -6.18
CA ARG A 31 2.55 -5.22 -4.86
C ARG A 31 2.36 -4.22 -3.73
N VAL A 32 2.82 -2.97 -3.89
CA VAL A 32 2.51 -1.89 -2.93
C VAL A 32 1.01 -1.68 -2.82
N CYS A 33 0.29 -1.62 -3.95
CA CYS A 33 -1.17 -1.45 -3.93
C CYS A 33 -1.87 -2.60 -3.19
N THR A 34 -1.44 -3.84 -3.42
CA THR A 34 -2.01 -5.02 -2.75
C THR A 34 -1.78 -4.99 -1.24
N LEU A 35 -0.57 -4.63 -0.80
CA LEU A 35 -0.25 -4.51 0.63
C LEU A 35 -1.01 -3.36 1.29
N ALA A 36 -1.05 -2.20 0.64
CA ALA A 36 -1.77 -1.03 1.12
C ALA A 36 -3.29 -1.30 1.24
N ALA A 37 -3.88 -1.98 0.26
CA ALA A 37 -5.27 -2.42 0.32
C ALA A 37 -5.51 -3.42 1.47
N GLY A 38 -4.56 -4.34 1.70
CA GLY A 38 -4.60 -5.26 2.84
C GLY A 38 -4.61 -4.54 4.18
N TRP A 39 -3.71 -3.57 4.38
CA TRP A 39 -3.68 -2.75 5.59
C TRP A 39 -4.89 -1.82 5.72
N ALA A 40 -5.46 -1.34 4.62
CA ALA A 40 -6.69 -0.55 4.67
C ALA A 40 -7.91 -1.39 5.08
N ARG A 41 -7.94 -2.69 4.76
CA ARG A 41 -8.98 -3.63 5.20
C ARG A 41 -8.80 -4.08 6.64
N GLU A 42 -7.56 -4.35 7.05
CA GLU A 42 -7.23 -4.80 8.41
C GLU A 42 -6.06 -3.98 8.98
N PRO A 43 -6.33 -2.77 9.52
CA PRO A 43 -5.30 -1.95 10.13
C PRO A 43 -4.64 -2.68 11.31
N GLY A 44 -3.31 -2.67 11.37
CA GLY A 44 -2.54 -3.36 12.41
C GLY A 44 -2.23 -4.83 12.12
N ALA A 45 -2.74 -5.41 11.03
CA ALA A 45 -2.35 -6.74 10.61
C ALA A 45 -0.85 -6.80 10.27
N SER A 46 -0.19 -7.87 10.73
CA SER A 46 1.20 -8.15 10.39
C SER A 46 1.33 -8.58 8.92
N ILE A 47 2.51 -8.36 8.33
CA ILE A 47 2.80 -8.75 6.93
C ILE A 47 2.55 -10.26 6.69
N PRO A 48 2.94 -11.19 7.60
CA PRO A 48 2.60 -12.60 7.45
C PRO A 48 1.10 -12.89 7.47
N ARG A 49 0.33 -12.16 8.30
CA ARG A 49 -1.13 -12.28 8.40
C ARG A 49 -1.81 -11.81 7.10
N LEU A 50 -1.40 -10.67 6.57
CA LEU A 50 -1.88 -10.17 5.28
C LEU A 50 -1.50 -11.07 4.10
N SER A 51 -0.38 -11.77 4.23
CA SER A 51 0.08 -12.76 3.24
C SER A 51 -0.65 -14.10 3.36
N GLN A 52 -1.64 -14.22 4.26
CA GLN A 52 -2.41 -15.45 4.51
C GLN A 52 -1.51 -16.66 4.81
N GLY A 53 -0.39 -16.44 5.50
CA GLY A 53 0.58 -17.51 5.80
C GLY A 53 1.47 -17.92 4.62
N GLN A 54 1.33 -17.30 3.45
CA GLN A 54 2.17 -17.60 2.29
C GLN A 54 3.57 -17.01 2.47
N ALA A 55 4.56 -17.88 2.66
CA ALA A 55 5.96 -17.50 2.87
C ALA A 55 6.52 -16.68 1.70
N TYR A 56 6.16 -17.03 0.46
CA TYR A 56 6.58 -16.29 -0.73
C TYR A 56 6.04 -14.86 -0.72
N ALA A 57 4.75 -14.67 -0.43
CA ALA A 57 4.11 -13.34 -0.38
C ALA A 57 4.67 -12.48 0.77
N SER A 58 4.96 -13.11 1.92
CA SER A 58 5.58 -12.44 3.06
C SER A 58 6.99 -11.95 2.71
N LYS A 59 7.83 -12.84 2.15
CA LYS A 59 9.19 -12.50 1.71
C LYS A 59 9.17 -11.40 0.66
N ALA A 60 8.28 -11.52 -0.32
CA ALA A 60 8.01 -10.54 -1.35
C ALA A 60 7.70 -9.13 -0.81
N ALA A 61 6.91 -9.05 0.26
CA ALA A 61 6.57 -7.80 0.94
C ALA A 61 7.78 -7.22 1.68
N TYR A 62 8.52 -8.03 2.45
CA TYR A 62 9.74 -7.57 3.11
C TYR A 62 10.82 -7.12 2.11
N THR A 63 11.03 -7.85 1.01
CA THR A 63 11.95 -7.45 -0.06
C THR A 63 11.56 -6.13 -0.70
N LEU A 64 10.25 -5.88 -0.85
CA LEU A 64 9.75 -4.61 -1.39
C LEU A 64 10.01 -3.45 -0.42
N LEU A 65 9.72 -3.63 0.87
CA LEU A 65 9.93 -2.61 1.90
C LEU A 65 11.42 -2.34 2.17
N GLY A 66 12.28 -3.35 1.99
CA GLY A 66 13.73 -3.21 2.06
C GLY A 66 14.38 -2.70 0.79
N HIS A 67 13.62 -2.47 -0.29
CA HIS A 67 14.19 -2.02 -1.55
C HIS A 67 14.59 -0.54 -1.45
N PRO A 68 15.79 -0.13 -1.92
CA PRO A 68 16.29 1.25 -1.75
C PRO A 68 15.39 2.32 -2.38
N GLN A 69 14.66 1.97 -3.44
CA GLN A 69 13.69 2.86 -4.09
C GLN A 69 12.34 2.95 -3.38
N ALA A 70 12.05 2.04 -2.44
CA ALA A 70 10.88 2.05 -1.58
C ALA A 70 11.14 2.91 -0.33
N THR A 71 11.69 4.11 -0.53
CA THR A 71 11.97 5.05 0.56
C THR A 71 10.68 5.77 0.94
N PRO A 72 10.43 6.05 2.24
CA PRO A 72 9.26 6.83 2.68
C PRO A 72 8.99 8.13 1.90
N PRO A 73 9.99 8.98 1.54
CA PRO A 73 9.74 10.17 0.73
C PRO A 73 9.24 9.89 -0.70
N ARG A 74 9.54 8.72 -1.28
CA ARG A 74 9.05 8.31 -2.61
C ARG A 74 7.66 7.69 -2.57
N MET A 75 7.31 7.02 -1.47
CA MET A 75 5.98 6.42 -1.28
C MET A 75 4.93 7.39 -0.77
N ARG A 76 5.35 8.47 -0.09
CA ARG A 76 4.42 9.54 0.29
C ARG A 76 3.92 10.22 -0.97
N CYS A 77 2.63 10.04 -1.28
CA CYS A 77 1.94 10.95 -2.19
C CYS A 77 2.19 12.38 -1.68
N LYS A 78 2.45 13.33 -2.58
CA LYS A 78 2.56 14.73 -2.18
C LYS A 78 1.27 15.08 -1.43
N ARG A 79 1.34 15.19 -0.10
CA ARG A 79 0.25 15.82 0.63
C ARG A 79 0.23 17.22 0.08
N ARG A 80 -0.87 17.59 -0.58
CA ARG A 80 -1.11 18.98 -0.95
C ARG A 80 -1.10 19.71 0.39
N THR A 81 0.02 20.34 0.71
CA THR A 81 0.06 21.42 1.70
C THR A 81 -0.84 22.49 1.10
N ALA A 82 -2.13 22.41 1.41
CA ALA A 82 -3.00 23.56 1.27
C ALA A 82 -2.49 24.53 2.33
N SER A 83 -1.78 25.52 1.82
CA SER A 83 -1.16 26.65 2.49
C SER A 83 -2.18 27.56 3.18
N THR A 84 -1.66 28.44 4.04
CA THR A 84 -2.06 29.86 4.21
C THR A 84 -3.43 30.18 4.79
#